data_AF-A0A7X9S251-F1
#
_entry.id   AF-A0A7X9S251-F1
#
_cell.length_a   1.000
_cell.length_b   1.000
_cell.length_c   1.000
_cell.angle_alpha   90.00
_cell.angle_beta   90.00
_cell.angle_gamma   90.00
#
_symmetry.space_group_name_H-M   'P 1'
#
loop_
_entity.id
_entity.type
_entity.pdbx_description
1 polymer ?
#
loop_
_entity_poly.entity_id
_entity_poly.type
_entity_poly.pdbx_seq_one_letter_code
_entity_poly.pdbx_strand_id
1 'polypeptide(L)'
;MTNFLIIVTLLLNITFLGNDETLKNEAIDAFYKKKFDYSIKLFKELGHKTNDPNTRVFAESCLGHIYAKEKLDIHQGIYHLRRGESIISETGTEFNKNHLIIYNFLGTSYEKLGLIDSAEYYFKKGTRLYQKHKSKTVIKNSIINNHGLLFVRKQEYHLAKEIFDYFNLNTSNNDYTHLSNYLMINWIHRSPLCHPFHSYCAKNSHAIVP
;
A
#
# COMPACT_ATOMS: atom_id res chain seq x y z
N MET A 1 -20.54 -19.04 -44.17
CA MET A 1 -20.39 -17.75 -43.46
C MET A 1 -19.78 -17.88 -42.05
N THR A 2 -19.70 -19.08 -41.46
CA THR A 2 -19.18 -19.33 -40.10
C THR A 2 -17.67 -19.14 -39.92
N ASN A 3 -16.85 -19.49 -40.92
CA ASN A 3 -15.39 -19.33 -40.82
C ASN A 3 -14.89 -17.88 -40.84
N PHE A 4 -15.63 -16.98 -41.50
CA PHE A 4 -15.24 -15.56 -41.57
C PHE A 4 -15.44 -14.84 -40.22
N LEU A 5 -16.54 -15.18 -39.51
CA LEU A 5 -16.81 -14.63 -38.19
C LEU A 5 -15.75 -15.06 -37.18
N ILE A 6 -15.35 -16.34 -37.19
CA ILE A 6 -14.33 -16.89 -36.27
C ILE A 6 -12.96 -16.22 -36.50
N ILE A 7 -12.56 -16.01 -37.76
CA ILE A 7 -11.28 -15.35 -38.11
C ILE A 7 -11.27 -13.88 -37.67
N VAL A 8 -12.38 -13.15 -37.87
CA VAL A 8 -12.50 -11.75 -37.42
C VAL A 8 -12.49 -11.66 -35.90
N THR A 9 -13.13 -12.60 -35.19
CA THR A 9 -13.11 -12.63 -33.72
C THR A 9 -11.73 -12.98 -33.16
N LEU A 10 -10.99 -13.90 -33.81
CA LEU A 10 -9.61 -14.21 -33.45
C LEU A 10 -8.66 -13.04 -33.71
N LEU A 11 -8.78 -12.36 -34.86
CA LEU A 11 -7.97 -11.19 -35.21
C LEU A 11 -8.26 -9.99 -34.31
N LEU A 12 -9.52 -9.78 -33.92
CA LEU A 12 -9.90 -8.77 -32.92
C LEU A 12 -9.29 -9.11 -31.56
N ASN A 13 -9.34 -10.38 -31.12
CA ASN A 13 -8.74 -10.79 -29.85
C ASN A 13 -7.19 -10.67 -29.85
N ILE A 14 -6.52 -11.00 -30.96
CA ILE A 14 -5.05 -10.89 -31.09
C ILE A 14 -4.61 -9.42 -31.15
N THR A 15 -5.35 -8.55 -31.84
CA THR A 15 -5.07 -7.11 -31.85
C THR A 15 -5.38 -6.43 -30.52
N PHE A 16 -6.37 -6.92 -29.77
CA PHE A 16 -6.70 -6.41 -28.43
C PHE A 16 -5.62 -6.76 -27.40
N LEU A 17 -5.13 -8.00 -27.41
CA LEU A 17 -4.09 -8.48 -26.48
C LEU A 17 -2.74 -7.77 -26.68
N GLY A 18 -2.39 -7.36 -27.91
CA GLY A 18 -1.16 -6.60 -28.18
C GLY A 18 -1.23 -5.10 -27.83
N ASN A 19 -2.44 -4.52 -27.79
CA ASN A 19 -2.65 -3.10 -27.56
C ASN A 19 -2.52 -2.72 -26.06
N ASP A 20 -3.12 -3.52 -25.17
CA ASP A 20 -3.13 -3.23 -23.73
C ASP A 20 -1.73 -3.23 -23.11
N GLU A 21 -0.89 -4.20 -23.48
CA GLU A 21 0.47 -4.30 -22.95
C GLU A 21 1.39 -3.19 -23.51
N THR A 22 1.21 -2.82 -24.77
CA THR A 22 1.93 -1.69 -25.38
C THR A 22 1.55 -0.37 -24.71
N LEU A 23 0.25 -0.11 -24.56
CA LEU A 23 -0.27 1.08 -23.90
C LEU A 23 0.17 1.17 -22.43
N LYS A 24 0.16 0.03 -21.73
CA LYS A 24 0.67 -0.09 -20.36
C LYS A 24 2.16 0.26 -20.28
N ASN A 25 2.98 -0.32 -21.15
CA ASN A 25 4.43 -0.06 -21.14
C ASN A 25 4.74 1.40 -21.48
N GLU A 26 4.01 2.00 -22.41
CA GLU A 26 4.12 3.42 -22.73
C GLU A 26 3.72 4.31 -21.54
N ALA A 27 2.63 3.99 -20.84
CA ALA A 27 2.19 4.71 -19.66
C ALA A 27 3.24 4.69 -18.55
N ILE A 28 3.90 3.54 -18.36
CA ILE A 28 4.99 3.33 -17.40
C ILE A 28 6.25 4.11 -17.83
N ASP A 29 6.64 4.06 -19.09
CA ASP A 29 7.78 4.82 -19.61
C ASP A 29 7.57 6.33 -19.45
N ALA A 30 6.36 6.82 -19.77
CA ALA A 30 5.97 8.21 -19.55
C ALA A 30 6.07 8.62 -18.07
N PHE A 31 5.67 7.73 -17.15
CA PHE A 31 5.82 7.94 -15.70
C PHE A 31 7.29 8.11 -15.31
N TYR A 32 8.17 7.20 -15.74
CA TYR A 32 9.60 7.27 -15.41
C TYR A 32 10.30 8.48 -16.04
N LYS A 33 9.82 8.94 -17.20
CA LYS A 33 10.25 10.21 -17.83
C LYS A 33 9.62 11.45 -17.19
N LYS A 34 8.89 11.30 -16.08
CA LYS A 34 8.18 12.37 -15.35
C LYS A 34 7.15 13.13 -16.19
N LYS A 35 6.67 12.54 -17.28
CA LYS A 35 5.59 13.08 -18.12
C LYS A 35 4.24 12.68 -17.52
N PHE A 36 3.95 13.16 -16.31
CA PHE A 36 2.83 12.67 -15.49
C PHE A 36 1.47 12.88 -16.16
N ASP A 37 1.22 14.01 -16.82
CA ASP A 37 -0.07 14.26 -17.49
C ASP A 37 -0.30 13.31 -18.66
N TYR A 38 0.78 12.98 -19.39
CA TYR A 38 0.73 12.00 -20.46
C TYR A 38 0.51 10.59 -19.91
N SER A 39 1.25 10.21 -18.88
CA SER A 39 1.08 8.92 -18.19
C SER A 39 -0.34 8.74 -17.64
N ILE A 40 -0.92 9.78 -17.03
CA ILE A 40 -2.31 9.80 -16.55
C ILE A 40 -3.29 9.53 -17.70
N LYS A 41 -3.12 10.20 -18.84
CA LYS A 41 -3.96 9.99 -20.01
C LYS A 41 -3.94 8.52 -20.45
N LEU A 42 -2.74 7.94 -20.56
CA LEU A 42 -2.57 6.56 -21.00
C LEU A 42 -3.13 5.55 -19.98
N PHE A 43 -2.96 5.76 -18.67
CA PHE A 43 -3.55 4.87 -17.66
C PHE A 43 -5.08 4.95 -17.61
N LYS A 44 -5.67 6.15 -17.80
CA LYS A 44 -7.13 6.28 -17.95
C LYS A 44 -7.62 5.49 -19.17
N GLU A 45 -6.94 5.66 -20.30
CA GLU A 45 -7.27 4.95 -21.54
C GLU A 45 -7.16 3.43 -21.36
N LEU A 46 -6.10 2.94 -20.71
CA LEU A 46 -5.91 1.52 -20.40
C LEU A 46 -7.08 0.98 -19.56
N GLY A 47 -7.47 1.69 -18.51
CA GLY A 47 -8.57 1.28 -17.63
C GLY A 47 -9.94 1.28 -18.31
N HIS A 48 -10.14 2.06 -19.37
CA HIS A 48 -11.37 2.08 -20.16
C HIS A 48 -11.40 1.00 -21.24
N LYS A 49 -10.26 0.72 -21.88
CA LYS A 49 -10.16 -0.26 -22.97
C LYS A 49 -10.19 -1.70 -22.46
N THR A 50 -9.50 -1.97 -21.36
CA THR A 50 -9.32 -3.35 -20.93
C THR A 50 -10.54 -3.90 -20.20
N ASN A 51 -10.90 -5.16 -20.49
CA ASN A 51 -11.92 -5.89 -19.73
C ASN A 51 -11.32 -6.67 -18.55
N ASP A 52 -9.99 -6.81 -18.48
CA ASP A 52 -9.33 -7.53 -17.40
C ASP A 52 -9.36 -6.74 -16.09
N PRO A 53 -10.03 -7.25 -15.03
CA PRO A 53 -10.09 -6.58 -13.75
C PRO A 53 -8.70 -6.32 -13.13
N ASN A 54 -7.72 -7.20 -13.35
CA ASN A 54 -6.37 -7.02 -12.80
C ASN A 54 -5.65 -5.82 -13.45
N THR A 55 -5.81 -5.66 -14.76
CA THR A 55 -5.26 -4.52 -15.50
C THR A 55 -5.97 -3.22 -15.12
N ARG A 56 -7.29 -3.25 -14.88
CA ARG A 56 -8.03 -2.09 -14.35
C ARG A 56 -7.55 -1.69 -12.95
N VAL A 57 -7.40 -2.66 -12.04
CA VAL A 57 -6.84 -2.43 -10.69
C VAL A 57 -5.42 -1.87 -10.76
N PHE A 58 -4.59 -2.39 -11.68
CA PHE A 58 -3.26 -1.85 -11.93
C PHE A 58 -3.31 -0.37 -12.36
N ALA A 59 -4.13 -0.04 -13.36
CA ALA A 59 -4.26 1.33 -13.85
C ALA A 59 -4.73 2.30 -12.74
N GLU A 60 -5.76 1.91 -11.96
CA GLU A 60 -6.25 2.72 -10.84
C GLU A 60 -5.18 2.89 -9.74
N SER A 61 -4.37 1.86 -9.46
CA SER A 61 -3.26 1.95 -8.51
C SER A 61 -2.16 2.91 -8.97
N CYS A 62 -1.86 2.95 -10.27
CA CYS A 62 -0.92 3.89 -10.87
C CYS A 62 -1.45 5.32 -10.83
N LEU A 63 -2.72 5.53 -11.21
CA LEU A 63 -3.35 6.85 -11.12
C LEU A 63 -3.38 7.36 -9.68
N GLY A 64 -3.76 6.50 -8.73
CA GLY A 64 -3.72 6.78 -7.30
C GLY A 64 -2.35 7.24 -6.81
N HIS A 65 -1.29 6.52 -7.22
CA HIS A 65 0.09 6.89 -6.91
C HIS A 65 0.48 8.24 -7.50
N ILE A 66 0.24 8.47 -8.79
CA ILE A 66 0.62 9.72 -9.46
C ILE A 66 -0.07 10.91 -8.82
N TYR A 67 -1.38 10.84 -8.59
CA TYR A 67 -2.10 11.95 -7.96
C TYR A 67 -1.67 12.19 -6.52
N ALA A 68 -1.68 11.16 -5.67
CA ALA A 68 -1.42 11.31 -4.24
C ALA A 68 0.02 11.70 -3.90
N LYS A 69 0.99 11.31 -4.74
CA LYS A 69 2.42 11.45 -4.43
C LYS A 69 3.16 12.40 -5.35
N GLU A 70 2.92 12.32 -6.65
CA GLU A 70 3.70 13.10 -7.62
C GLU A 70 3.05 14.46 -7.91
N LYS A 71 1.72 14.49 -8.07
CA LYS A 71 0.95 15.74 -8.25
C LYS A 71 0.51 16.39 -6.93
N LEU A 72 0.63 15.66 -5.82
CA LEU A 72 0.20 16.08 -4.48
C LEU A 72 -1.31 16.39 -4.37
N ASP A 73 -2.12 15.88 -5.30
CA ASP A 73 -3.58 15.90 -5.22
C ASP A 73 -4.04 14.63 -4.49
N ILE A 74 -4.08 14.72 -3.16
CA ILE A 74 -4.41 13.59 -2.29
C ILE A 74 -5.85 13.12 -2.53
N HIS A 75 -6.78 14.03 -2.81
CA HIS A 75 -8.19 13.68 -3.02
C HIS A 75 -8.41 12.90 -4.31
N GLN A 76 -7.80 13.32 -5.43
CA GLN A 76 -7.81 12.53 -6.67
C GLN A 76 -7.08 11.20 -6.51
N GLY A 77 -5.99 11.19 -5.73
CA GLY A 77 -5.29 9.97 -5.36
C GLY A 77 -6.23 8.96 -4.67
N ILE A 78 -6.90 9.38 -3.61
CA ILE A 78 -7.88 8.55 -2.87
C ILE A 78 -9.01 8.09 -3.79
N TYR A 79 -9.53 8.97 -4.66
CA TYR A 79 -10.59 8.62 -5.60
C TYR A 79 -10.20 7.41 -6.47
N HIS A 80 -9.04 7.46 -7.12
CA HIS A 80 -8.56 6.36 -7.96
C HIS A 80 -8.26 5.09 -7.15
N LEU A 81 -7.62 5.22 -5.99
CA LEU A 81 -7.32 4.07 -5.13
C LEU A 81 -8.59 3.36 -4.64
N ARG A 82 -9.62 4.12 -4.26
CA ARG A 82 -10.93 3.57 -3.87
C ARG A 82 -11.65 2.90 -5.03
N ARG A 83 -11.52 3.40 -6.26
CA ARG A 83 -12.05 2.71 -7.45
C ARG A 83 -11.35 1.37 -7.66
N GLY A 84 -10.02 1.32 -7.49
CA GLY A 84 -9.27 0.06 -7.49
C GLY A 84 -9.77 -0.93 -6.43
N GLU A 85 -9.99 -0.46 -5.19
CA GLU A 85 -10.58 -1.27 -4.11
C GLU A 85 -11.99 -1.78 -4.44
N SER A 86 -12.83 -0.95 -5.08
CA SER A 86 -14.17 -1.34 -5.52
C SER A 86 -14.11 -2.49 -6.53
N ILE A 87 -13.23 -2.37 -7.54
CA ILE A 87 -13.06 -3.41 -8.57
C ILE A 87 -12.63 -4.74 -7.92
N ILE A 88 -11.67 -4.72 -6.98
CA ILE A 88 -11.24 -5.91 -6.25
C ILE A 88 -12.43 -6.57 -5.53
N SER A 89 -13.28 -5.76 -4.90
CA SER A 89 -14.42 -6.23 -4.12
C SER A 89 -15.54 -6.78 -5.00
N GLU A 90 -15.81 -6.15 -6.14
CA GLU A 90 -16.87 -6.52 -7.09
C GLU A 90 -16.52 -7.76 -7.90
N THR A 91 -15.25 -7.88 -8.32
CA THR A 91 -14.82 -8.94 -9.25
C THR A 91 -14.19 -10.14 -8.55
N GLY A 92 -13.84 -10.02 -7.27
CA GLY A 92 -13.17 -11.08 -6.52
C GLY A 92 -11.80 -11.45 -7.11
N THR A 93 -11.07 -10.47 -7.65
CA THR A 93 -9.76 -10.71 -8.28
C THR A 93 -8.84 -11.49 -7.36
N GLU A 94 -8.12 -12.46 -7.95
CA GLU A 94 -7.05 -13.13 -7.23
C GLU A 94 -6.04 -12.13 -6.67
N PHE A 95 -5.39 -12.51 -5.58
CA PHE A 95 -4.39 -11.66 -4.96
C PHE A 95 -3.31 -11.23 -5.96
N ASN A 96 -3.15 -9.91 -6.09
CA ASN A 96 -2.11 -9.26 -6.87
C ASN A 96 -1.37 -8.24 -5.99
N LYS A 97 -0.08 -8.01 -6.23
CA LYS A 97 0.74 -6.98 -5.56
C LYS A 97 0.08 -5.59 -5.59
N ASN A 98 -0.71 -5.27 -6.62
CA ASN A 98 -1.42 -4.00 -6.72
C ASN A 98 -2.45 -3.80 -5.61
N HIS A 99 -2.99 -4.86 -5.02
CA HIS A 99 -3.89 -4.77 -3.87
C HIS A 99 -3.17 -4.18 -2.65
N LEU A 100 -1.92 -4.59 -2.43
CA LEU A 100 -1.08 -4.04 -1.34
C LEU A 100 -0.70 -2.58 -1.63
N ILE A 101 -0.42 -2.24 -2.89
CA ILE A 101 -0.12 -0.87 -3.31
C ILE A 101 -1.31 0.04 -2.99
N ILE A 102 -2.53 -0.39 -3.33
CA ILE A 102 -3.76 0.38 -3.05
C ILE A 102 -3.89 0.66 -1.56
N TYR A 103 -3.81 -0.37 -0.70
CA TYR A 103 -3.96 -0.18 0.74
C TYR A 103 -2.84 0.65 1.35
N ASN A 104 -1.60 0.52 0.86
CA ASN A 104 -0.49 1.34 1.32
C ASN A 104 -0.70 2.82 0.96
N PHE A 105 -1.13 3.12 -0.26
CA PHE A 105 -1.39 4.50 -0.66
C PHE A 105 -2.64 5.09 -0.03
N LEU A 106 -3.69 4.30 0.21
CA LEU A 106 -4.86 4.76 0.97
C LEU A 106 -4.45 5.10 2.41
N GLY A 107 -3.73 4.19 3.09
CA GLY A 107 -3.25 4.41 4.45
C GLY A 107 -2.43 5.70 4.56
N THR A 108 -1.42 5.86 3.71
CA THR A 108 -0.58 7.07 3.69
C THR A 108 -1.32 8.34 3.28
N SER A 109 -2.32 8.24 2.39
CA SER A 109 -3.13 9.39 1.99
C SER A 109 -4.02 9.87 3.12
N TYR A 110 -4.68 8.96 3.84
CA TYR A 110 -5.48 9.31 5.01
C TYR A 110 -4.63 9.82 6.17
N GLU A 111 -3.44 9.25 6.38
CA GLU A 111 -2.48 9.74 7.36
C GLU A 111 -2.08 11.20 7.07
N LYS A 112 -1.78 11.53 5.81
CA LYS A 112 -1.47 12.92 5.39
C LYS A 112 -2.63 13.90 5.59
N LEU A 113 -3.86 13.42 5.55
CA LEU A 113 -5.05 14.22 5.85
C LEU A 113 -5.35 14.30 7.35
N GLY A 114 -4.54 13.69 8.22
CA GLY A 114 -4.78 13.61 9.66
C GLY A 114 -5.89 12.63 10.06
N LEU A 115 -6.41 11.83 9.12
CA LEU A 115 -7.45 10.84 9.35
C LEU A 115 -6.82 9.52 9.83
N ILE A 116 -6.29 9.54 11.05
CA ILE A 116 -5.46 8.47 11.62
C ILE A 116 -6.20 7.12 11.69
N ASP A 117 -7.47 7.09 12.11
CA ASP A 117 -8.23 5.83 12.19
C ASP A 117 -8.45 5.19 10.80
N SER A 118 -8.68 6.03 9.78
CA SER A 118 -8.80 5.56 8.39
C SER A 118 -7.45 5.05 7.89
N ALA A 119 -6.35 5.72 8.22
CA ALA A 119 -5.01 5.25 7.89
C ALA A 119 -4.72 3.88 8.50
N GLU A 120 -5.02 3.70 9.80
CA GLU A 120 -4.83 2.45 10.50
C GLU A 120 -5.66 1.32 9.88
N TYR A 121 -6.92 1.59 9.56
CA TYR A 121 -7.80 0.61 8.91
C TYR A 121 -7.13 0.04 7.65
N TYR A 122 -6.62 0.90 6.77
CA TYR A 122 -6.01 0.48 5.51
C TYR A 122 -4.66 -0.20 5.70
N PHE A 123 -3.80 0.29 6.59
CA PHE A 123 -2.54 -0.38 6.91
C PHE A 123 -2.79 -1.77 7.49
N LYS A 124 -3.72 -1.91 8.44
CA LYS A 124 -4.12 -3.19 9.02
C LYS A 124 -4.69 -4.16 7.98
N LYS A 125 -5.56 -3.67 7.09
CA LYS A 125 -6.14 -4.46 5.99
C LYS A 125 -5.04 -5.01 5.08
N GLY A 126 -4.08 -4.18 4.69
CA GLY A 126 -3.00 -4.62 3.81
C GLY A 126 -1.90 -5.44 4.52
N THR A 127 -1.61 -5.21 5.81
CA THR A 127 -0.74 -6.11 6.60
C THR A 127 -1.34 -7.52 6.68
N ARG A 128 -2.66 -7.64 6.96
CA ARG A 128 -3.36 -8.93 6.98
C ARG A 128 -3.32 -9.61 5.61
N LEU A 129 -3.54 -8.85 4.53
CA LEU A 129 -3.47 -9.38 3.18
C LEU A 129 -2.06 -9.90 2.84
N TYR A 130 -1.02 -9.16 3.22
CA TYR A 130 0.36 -9.59 3.05
C TYR A 130 0.65 -10.88 3.80
N GLN A 131 0.24 -10.98 5.06
CA GLN A 131 0.43 -12.19 5.87
C GLN A 131 -0.23 -13.41 5.23
N LYS A 132 -1.46 -13.26 4.71
CA LYS A 132 -2.20 -14.32 4.02
C LYS A 132 -1.50 -14.81 2.74
N HIS A 133 -0.77 -13.94 2.06
CA HIS A 133 -0.14 -14.22 0.76
C HIS A 133 1.38 -14.10 0.78
N LYS A 134 2.00 -14.32 1.95
CA LYS A 134 3.44 -14.10 2.16
C LYS A 134 4.33 -14.80 1.14
N SER A 135 3.99 -16.03 0.74
CA SER A 135 4.75 -16.80 -0.27
C SER A 135 4.66 -16.22 -1.68
N LYS A 136 3.62 -15.46 -1.99
CA LYS A 136 3.40 -14.80 -3.29
C LYS A 136 3.96 -13.38 -3.32
N THR A 137 4.44 -12.86 -2.19
CA THR A 137 4.99 -11.51 -2.06
C THR A 137 6.50 -11.57 -1.93
N VAL A 138 7.21 -11.39 -3.04
CA VAL A 138 8.68 -11.24 -3.05
C VAL A 138 9.10 -9.84 -2.55
N ILE A 139 8.14 -8.92 -2.38
CA ILE A 139 8.38 -7.50 -2.16
C ILE A 139 8.49 -7.16 -0.66
N LYS A 140 9.51 -6.39 -0.31
CA LYS A 140 9.61 -5.64 0.96
C LYS A 140 8.37 -4.77 1.12
N ASN A 141 7.53 -5.09 2.10
CA ASN A 141 6.24 -4.44 2.15
C ASN A 141 6.32 -3.16 2.99
N SER A 142 6.46 -2.03 2.29
CA SER A 142 6.35 -0.67 2.85
C SER A 142 5.10 -0.50 3.70
N ILE A 143 4.04 -1.29 3.49
CA ILE A 143 2.83 -1.24 4.31
C ILE A 143 3.08 -1.64 5.77
N ILE A 144 3.94 -2.64 6.03
CA ILE A 144 4.22 -3.09 7.41
C ILE A 144 5.01 -2.00 8.11
N ASN A 145 5.98 -1.43 7.41
CA ASN A 145 6.78 -0.32 7.92
C ASN A 145 5.89 0.89 8.26
N ASN A 146 5.02 1.29 7.34
CA ASN A 146 4.10 2.41 7.54
C ASN A 146 3.10 2.15 8.67
N HIS A 147 2.65 0.91 8.84
CA HIS A 147 1.82 0.52 9.97
C HIS A 147 2.55 0.68 11.31
N GLY A 148 3.81 0.24 11.40
CA GLY A 148 4.64 0.43 12.59
C GLY A 148 4.90 1.91 12.89
N LEU A 149 5.20 2.70 11.86
CA LEU A 149 5.35 4.16 11.99
C LEU A 149 4.07 4.85 12.45
N LEU A 150 2.89 4.37 12.01
CA LEU A 150 1.62 4.90 12.50
C LEU A 150 1.48 4.68 14.02
N PHE A 151 1.83 3.50 14.53
CA PHE A 151 1.83 3.26 15.98
C PHE A 151 2.81 4.13 16.74
N VAL A 152 3.99 4.44 16.18
CA VAL A 152 4.90 5.43 16.77
C VAL A 152 4.23 6.80 16.89
N ARG A 153 3.52 7.25 15.85
CA ARG A 153 2.80 8.54 15.89
C ARG A 153 1.64 8.54 16.90
N LYS A 154 0.94 7.41 17.04
CA LYS A 154 -0.09 7.21 18.06
C LYS A 154 0.47 7.04 19.48
N GLN A 155 1.80 6.98 19.63
CA GLN A 155 2.48 6.67 20.90
C GLN A 155 2.16 5.27 21.45
N GLU A 156 1.69 4.38 20.59
CA GLU A 156 1.41 2.97 20.88
C GLU A 156 2.69 2.14 20.70
N TYR A 157 3.73 2.48 21.46
CA TYR A 157 5.09 1.99 21.22
C TYR A 157 5.26 0.47 21.35
N HIS A 158 4.44 -0.18 22.19
CA HIS A 158 4.43 -1.64 22.30
C HIS A 158 4.00 -2.30 20.98
N LEU A 159 2.94 -1.80 20.35
CA LEU A 159 2.47 -2.28 19.03
C LEU A 159 3.48 -1.93 17.94
N ALA A 160 4.05 -0.72 17.96
CA ALA A 160 5.10 -0.33 17.02
C ALA A 160 6.28 -1.30 17.04
N LYS A 161 6.75 -1.65 18.26
CA LYS A 161 7.84 -2.61 18.45
C LYS A 161 7.47 -3.99 17.88
N GLU A 162 6.29 -4.53 18.18
CA GLU A 162 5.85 -5.82 17.65
C GLU A 162 5.86 -5.84 16.11
N ILE A 163 5.38 -4.76 15.48
CA ILE A 163 5.37 -4.65 14.02
C ILE A 163 6.79 -4.55 13.44
N PHE A 164 7.69 -3.79 14.07
CA PHE A 164 9.07 -3.67 13.59
C PHE A 164 9.89 -4.95 13.82
N ASP A 165 9.69 -5.65 14.93
CA ASP A 165 10.29 -6.97 15.17
C ASP A 165 9.79 -7.97 14.13
N TYR A 166 8.47 -7.99 13.87
CA TYR A 166 7.90 -8.80 12.79
C TYR A 166 8.53 -8.46 11.43
N PHE A 167 8.67 -7.17 11.08
CA PHE A 167 9.31 -6.76 9.84
C PHE A 167 10.74 -7.32 9.76
N ASN A 168 11.57 -7.07 10.77
CA ASN A 168 12.98 -7.45 10.79
C ASN A 168 13.21 -8.97 10.71
N LEU A 169 12.35 -9.78 11.35
CA LEU A 169 12.45 -11.24 11.28
C LEU A 169 12.06 -11.82 9.92
N ASN A 170 11.25 -11.09 9.14
CA ASN A 170 10.63 -11.60 7.92
C ASN A 170 11.23 -11.01 6.64
N THR A 171 12.22 -10.13 6.75
CA THR A 171 12.93 -9.54 5.60
C THR A 171 14.43 -9.78 5.73
N SER A 172 15.05 -10.32 4.68
CA SER A 172 16.42 -10.85 4.69
C SER A 172 17.51 -9.86 4.26
N ASN A 173 17.17 -8.59 4.00
CA ASN A 173 18.10 -7.62 3.41
C ASN A 173 18.31 -6.40 4.29
N ASN A 174 19.53 -6.23 4.82
CA ASN A 174 20.02 -5.04 5.51
C ASN A 174 19.95 -3.79 4.61
N ASP A 175 18.81 -3.11 4.58
CA ASP A 175 18.66 -1.79 3.95
C ASP A 175 18.43 -0.69 5.00
N TYR A 176 18.33 0.54 4.52
CA TYR A 176 18.03 1.70 5.37
C TYR A 176 16.72 1.56 6.16
N THR A 177 15.73 0.80 5.67
CA THR A 177 14.46 0.56 6.37
C THR A 177 14.69 -0.28 7.63
N HIS A 178 15.47 -1.36 7.51
CA HIS A 178 15.87 -2.18 8.66
C HIS A 178 16.63 -1.37 9.70
N LEU A 179 17.62 -0.59 9.26
CA LEU A 179 18.40 0.25 10.16
C LEU A 179 17.50 1.28 10.85
N SER A 180 16.62 1.95 10.10
CA SER A 180 15.64 2.90 10.64
C SER A 180 14.74 2.24 11.69
N ASN A 181 14.22 1.04 11.43
CA ASN A 181 13.36 0.32 12.36
C ASN A 181 14.12 -0.12 13.61
N TYR A 182 15.36 -0.58 13.47
CA TYR A 182 16.23 -0.92 14.59
C TYR A 182 16.54 0.30 15.48
N LEU A 183 16.85 1.44 14.86
CA LEU A 183 17.03 2.71 15.58
C LEU A 183 15.75 3.13 16.30
N MET A 184 14.59 2.95 15.65
CA MET A 184 13.29 3.26 16.25
C MET A 184 13.00 2.36 17.47
N ILE A 185 13.25 1.06 17.37
CA ILE A 185 13.11 0.13 18.51
C ILE A 185 14.04 0.52 19.66
N ASN A 186 15.30 0.86 19.38
CA ASN A 186 16.24 1.32 20.40
C ASN A 186 15.79 2.63 21.07
N TRP A 187 15.26 3.57 20.29
CA TRP A 187 14.69 4.80 20.82
C TRP A 187 13.47 4.51 21.71
N ILE A 188 12.57 3.62 21.28
CA ILE A 188 11.42 3.14 22.08
C ILE A 188 11.92 2.58 23.42
N HIS A 189 12.95 1.73 23.43
CA HIS A 189 13.50 1.15 24.65
C HIS A 189 14.13 2.16 25.62
N ARG A 190 14.70 3.25 25.10
CA ARG A 190 15.33 4.30 25.90
C ARG A 190 14.38 5.42 26.29
N SER A 191 13.18 5.44 25.72
CA SER A 191 12.19 6.47 26.00
C SER A 191 11.55 6.24 27.37
N PRO A 192 11.60 7.20 28.31
CA PRO A 192 10.98 7.08 29.62
C PRO A 192 9.45 6.91 29.55
N LEU A 193 8.83 7.28 28.41
CA LEU A 193 7.40 7.10 28.13
C LEU A 193 7.00 5.65 27.84
N CYS A 194 7.98 4.77 27.56
CA CYS A 194 7.75 3.37 27.22
C CYS A 194 7.88 2.42 28.41
N HIS A 195 8.33 2.92 29.57
CA HIS A 195 8.28 2.13 30.79
C HIS A 195 6.85 2.10 31.31
N PRO A 196 6.27 0.92 31.58
CA PRO A 196 4.97 0.87 32.22
C PRO A 196 5.06 1.65 33.53
N PHE A 197 4.04 2.46 33.81
CA PHE A 197 3.78 3.20 35.06
C PHE A 197 3.86 2.33 36.35
N HIS A 198 4.26 1.07 36.28
CA HIS A 198 4.50 0.18 37.41
C HIS A 198 5.68 0.60 38.30
N SER A 199 6.59 1.47 37.86
CA SER A 199 7.71 1.92 38.69
C SER A 199 7.44 3.16 39.55
N TYR A 200 6.35 3.90 39.30
CA TYR A 200 6.03 5.11 40.07
C TYR A 200 5.00 4.88 41.19
N CYS A 201 4.11 3.89 41.07
CA CYS A 201 3.17 3.55 42.16
C CYS A 201 3.78 2.66 43.26
N ALA A 202 4.91 2.00 43.00
CA ALA A 202 5.54 1.10 43.98
C ALA A 202 6.46 1.81 45.00
N LYS A 203 6.71 3.13 44.86
CA LYS A 203 7.56 3.90 45.79
C LYS A 203 6.81 4.84 46.73
N ASN A 204 5.49 5.00 46.58
CA ASN A 204 4.69 5.88 47.43
C ASN A 204 3.65 5.15 48.31
N SER A 205 3.66 3.82 48.40
CA SER A 205 2.79 3.06 49.30
C SER A 205 3.39 2.80 50.69
N HIS A 206 4.51 3.45 51.05
CA HIS A 206 5.12 3.40 52.38
C HIS A 206 5.37 4.79 52.95
N ALA A 207 4.34 5.61 53.02
CA ALA A 207 4.22 6.70 53.98
C ALA A 207 2.73 7.01 54.10
N ILE A 208 2.23 7.27 55.31
CA ILE A 208 0.80 7.28 55.74
C ILE A 208 0.42 5.85 56.19
N VAL A 209 0.41 5.48 57.48
CA VAL A 209 -0.26 6.00 58.71
C VAL A 209 0.38 5.30 59.94
N PRO A 210 0.22 5.74 61.21
CA PRO A 210 -0.20 7.03 61.78
C PRO A 210 0.94 7.84 62.40
#